data_AF-A0A3N0ZB70-F1
#
_entry.id   AF-A0A3N0ZB70-F1
#
_cell.length_a   1.000
_cell.length_b   1.000
_cell.length_c   1.000
_cell.angle_alpha   90.00
_cell.angle_beta   90.00
_cell.angle_gamma   90.00
#
_symmetry.space_group_name_H-M   'P 1'
#
loop_
_entity.id
_entity.type
_entity.pdbx_description
1 polymer ?
#
loop_
_entity_poly.entity_id
_entity_poly.type
_entity_poly.pdbx_seq_one_letter_code
_entity_poly.pdbx_strand_id
1 'polypeptide(L)'
;MLNGKLTNSKIWEWIKSELWDFIKRHTLVLALAAVFIYLLAPKWNEIRVILLLGILETFAILMSGFAQWAYTKINFTKTRQNNILGYIFLGVHILFGLCIFGVYFVMFISP
;
A
#
# COMPACT_ATOMS: atom_id res chain seq x y z
N MET A 1 2.90 -30.08 16.12
CA MET A 1 3.68 -29.86 17.36
C MET A 1 3.95 -28.37 17.52
N LEU A 2 3.13 -27.65 18.29
CA LEU A 2 3.46 -26.31 18.79
C LEU A 2 2.95 -26.23 20.23
N ASN A 3 3.71 -26.78 21.17
CA ASN A 3 3.43 -26.69 22.60
C ASN A 3 4.58 -25.95 23.31
N GLY A 4 4.91 -24.76 22.80
CA GLY A 4 5.83 -23.83 23.44
C GLY A 4 5.05 -22.58 23.83
N LYS A 5 5.01 -22.23 25.11
CA LYS A 5 4.39 -21.00 25.60
C LYS A 5 4.91 -19.81 24.78
N LEU A 6 4.02 -19.16 24.03
CA LEU A 6 4.27 -17.89 23.36
C LEU A 6 4.53 -16.85 24.47
N THR A 7 5.80 -16.52 24.69
CA THR A 7 6.19 -15.45 25.59
C THR A 7 6.07 -14.10 24.88
N ASN A 8 5.71 -13.04 25.61
CA ASN A 8 5.58 -11.69 25.05
C ASN A 8 6.85 -11.22 24.30
N SER A 9 8.05 -11.66 24.72
CA SER A 9 9.29 -11.33 24.00
C SER A 9 9.37 -11.98 22.63
N LYS A 10 8.94 -13.25 22.48
CA LYS A 10 8.94 -13.96 21.19
C LYS A 10 7.93 -13.36 20.22
N ILE A 11 6.79 -12.90 20.72
CA ILE A 11 5.80 -12.17 19.92
C ILE A 11 6.41 -10.86 19.42
N TRP A 12 7.11 -10.12 20.28
CA TRP A 12 7.70 -8.84 19.90
C TRP A 12 8.86 -9.02 18.91
N GLU A 13 9.70 -10.04 19.08
CA GLU A 13 10.75 -10.35 18.10
C GLU A 13 10.17 -10.71 16.73
N TRP A 14 9.11 -11.52 16.71
CA TRP A 14 8.40 -11.86 15.49
C TRP A 14 7.82 -10.60 14.80
N ILE A 15 7.04 -9.78 15.51
CA ILE A 15 6.46 -8.56 14.92
C ILE A 15 7.56 -7.63 14.41
N LYS A 16 8.66 -7.44 15.17
CA LYS A 16 9.78 -6.58 14.75
C LYS A 16 10.41 -7.08 13.46
N SER A 17 10.64 -8.39 13.32
CA SER A 17 11.19 -8.97 12.08
C SER A 17 10.25 -8.80 10.87
N GLU A 18 8.95 -9.05 11.06
CA GLU A 18 7.95 -8.95 9.99
C GLU A 18 7.75 -7.51 9.54
N LEU A 19 7.70 -6.56 10.49
CA LEU A 19 7.60 -5.13 10.20
C LEU A 19 8.83 -4.64 9.44
N TRP A 20 10.02 -5.10 9.81
CA TRP A 20 11.27 -4.75 9.13
C TRP A 20 11.29 -5.24 7.68
N ASP A 21 10.83 -6.47 7.44
CA ASP A 21 10.73 -7.00 6.08
C ASP A 21 9.63 -6.32 5.26
N PHE A 22 8.53 -5.89 5.89
CA PHE A 22 7.51 -5.06 5.26
C PHE A 22 8.08 -3.71 4.81
N ILE A 23 8.80 -3.01 5.68
CA ILE A 23 9.39 -1.69 5.38
C ILE A 23 10.41 -1.80 4.23
N LYS A 24 11.31 -2.79 4.26
CA LYS A 24 12.27 -3.01 3.16
C LYS A 24 11.58 -3.21 1.81
N ARG A 25 10.49 -3.98 1.78
CA ARG A 25 9.73 -4.25 0.54
C ARG A 25 9.06 -3.00 -0.02
N HIS A 26 8.67 -2.06 0.84
CA HIS A 26 7.98 -0.84 0.43
C HIS A 26 8.89 0.40 0.38
N THR A 27 10.19 0.26 0.63
CA THR A 27 11.13 1.40 0.65
C THR A 27 11.15 2.14 -0.69
N LEU A 28 11.11 1.41 -1.81
CA LEU A 28 11.07 2.01 -3.15
C LEU A 28 9.76 2.78 -3.41
N VAL A 29 8.65 2.25 -2.93
CA VAL A 29 7.31 2.88 -3.02
C VAL A 29 7.28 4.16 -2.16
N LEU A 30 7.82 4.10 -0.94
CA LEU A 30 7.92 5.27 -0.05
C LEU A 30 8.84 6.36 -0.61
N ALA A 31 9.97 5.98 -1.22
CA ALA A 31 10.85 6.92 -1.90
C ALA A 31 10.14 7.61 -3.07
N LEU A 32 9.40 6.84 -3.88
CA LEU A 32 8.62 7.39 -4.99
C LEU A 32 7.51 8.34 -4.51
N ALA A 33 6.81 8.00 -3.42
CA ALA A 33 5.82 8.89 -2.79
C ALA A 33 6.46 10.23 -2.39
N ALA A 34 7.62 10.18 -1.71
CA ALA A 34 8.34 11.38 -1.28
C ALA A 34 8.76 12.26 -2.47
N VAL A 35 9.21 11.65 -3.57
CA VAL A 35 9.54 12.36 -4.81
C VAL A 35 8.30 13.04 -5.41
N PHE A 36 7.18 12.33 -5.53
CA PHE A 36 5.96 12.95 -6.06
C PHE A 36 5.43 14.08 -5.18
N ILE A 37 5.50 13.94 -3.86
CA ILE A 37 5.14 15.01 -2.90
C ILE A 37 6.06 16.21 -3.08
N TYR A 38 7.38 15.98 -3.15
CA TYR A 38 8.35 17.06 -3.37
C TYR A 38 8.11 17.80 -4.68
N LEU A 39 7.77 17.05 -5.74
CA LEU A 39 7.53 17.61 -7.06
C LEU A 39 6.17 18.30 -7.21
N LEU A 40 5.30 18.31 -6.18
CA LEU A 40 3.90 18.81 -6.27
C LEU A 40 3.75 20.35 -6.41
N ALA A 41 4.85 21.07 -6.59
CA ALA A 41 4.90 22.52 -6.75
C ALA A 41 4.65 23.14 -8.17
N PRO A 42 4.42 22.42 -9.30
CA PRO A 42 4.42 23.07 -10.61
C PRO A 42 3.20 23.99 -10.75
N LYS A 43 3.35 25.07 -11.51
CA LYS A 43 2.26 26.02 -11.80
C LYS A 43 1.27 25.47 -12.85
N TRP A 44 1.69 24.50 -13.66
CA TRP A 44 0.83 23.90 -14.67
C TRP A 44 -0.09 22.86 -14.03
N ASN A 45 -1.40 23.06 -14.23
CA ASN A 45 -2.43 22.27 -13.56
C ASN A 45 -2.38 20.80 -13.97
N GLU A 46 -2.07 20.51 -15.24
CA GLU A 46 -2.00 19.17 -15.81
C GLU A 46 -0.91 18.34 -15.14
N ILE A 47 0.29 18.92 -14.99
CA ILE A 47 1.42 18.24 -14.32
C ILE A 47 1.08 17.98 -12.86
N ARG A 48 0.45 18.94 -12.18
CA ARG A 48 0.03 18.78 -10.78
C ARG A 48 -0.97 17.64 -10.61
N VAL A 49 -1.92 17.49 -11.53
CA VAL A 49 -2.90 16.38 -11.52
C VAL A 49 -2.21 15.04 -11.74
N ILE A 50 -1.27 14.95 -12.68
CA ILE A 50 -0.49 13.71 -12.92
C ILE A 50 0.34 13.33 -11.68
N LEU A 51 0.96 14.31 -11.03
CA LEU A 51 1.71 14.07 -9.79
C LEU A 51 0.80 13.64 -8.63
N LEU A 52 -0.38 14.25 -8.50
CA LEU A 52 -1.38 13.84 -7.51
C LEU A 52 -1.86 12.41 -7.75
N LEU A 53 -2.15 12.04 -9.01
CA LEU A 53 -2.44 10.67 -9.41
C LEU A 53 -1.30 9.73 -9.01
N GLY A 54 -0.04 10.11 -9.29
CA GLY A 54 1.13 9.33 -8.87
C GLY A 54 1.18 9.08 -7.36
N ILE A 55 0.85 10.06 -6.54
CA ILE A 55 0.76 9.90 -5.07
C ILE A 55 -0.36 8.92 -4.71
N LEU A 56 -1.55 9.08 -5.28
CA LEU A 56 -2.71 8.23 -5.01
C LEU A 56 -2.42 6.76 -5.39
N GLU A 57 -1.81 6.52 -6.56
CA GLU A 57 -1.38 5.19 -7.00
C GLU A 57 -0.33 4.60 -6.05
N THR A 58 0.60 5.43 -5.55
CA THR A 58 1.61 4.98 -4.60
C THR A 58 0.97 4.52 -3.28
N PHE A 59 -0.08 5.21 -2.83
CA PHE A 59 -0.91 4.78 -1.70
C PHE A 59 -1.67 3.48 -1.98
N ALA A 60 -2.27 3.33 -3.15
CA ALA A 60 -2.97 2.10 -3.54
C ALA A 60 -2.03 0.89 -3.59
N ILE A 61 -0.80 1.05 -4.09
CA ILE A 61 0.25 0.03 -4.07
C ILE A 61 0.62 -0.34 -2.64
N LEU A 62 0.81 0.64 -1.76
CA LEU A 62 1.17 0.40 -0.36
C LEU A 62 0.06 -0.35 0.39
N MET A 63 -1.20 0.02 0.17
CA MET A 63 -2.36 -0.70 0.70
C MET A 63 -2.49 -2.12 0.14
N SER A 64 -2.13 -2.33 -1.12
CA SER A 64 -2.12 -3.66 -1.74
C SER A 64 -1.07 -4.57 -1.11
N GLY A 65 0.13 -4.05 -0.85
CA GLY A 65 1.17 -4.77 -0.12
C GLY A 65 0.82 -5.04 1.34
N PHE A 66 0.14 -4.09 2.01
CA PHE A 66 -0.42 -4.32 3.34
C PHE A 66 -1.47 -5.43 3.34
N ALA A 67 -2.42 -5.40 2.41
CA ALA A 67 -3.45 -6.44 2.29
C ALA A 67 -2.84 -7.83 2.03
N GLN A 68 -1.84 -7.91 1.16
CA GLN A 68 -1.08 -9.15 1.00
C GLN A 68 -0.49 -9.61 2.34
N TRP A 69 0.27 -8.74 3.01
CA TRP A 69 0.99 -9.08 4.24
C TRP A 69 0.02 -9.53 5.35
N ALA A 70 -1.09 -8.82 5.53
CA ALA A 70 -2.08 -9.09 6.56
C ALA A 70 -2.89 -10.37 6.29
N TYR A 71 -3.34 -10.60 5.04
CA TYR A 71 -4.35 -11.61 4.75
C TYR A 71 -3.82 -12.88 4.09
N THR A 72 -2.70 -12.81 3.38
CA THR A 72 -2.26 -13.95 2.55
C THR A 72 -0.93 -14.54 2.98
N LYS A 73 -0.09 -13.79 3.72
CA LYS A 73 1.29 -14.18 4.07
C LYS A 73 2.10 -14.74 2.88
N ILE A 74 1.69 -14.47 1.64
CA ILE A 74 2.33 -15.06 0.46
C ILE A 74 3.70 -14.44 0.32
N ASN A 75 4.74 -15.27 0.20
CA ASN A 75 6.08 -14.78 -0.04
C ASN A 75 6.36 -14.77 -1.55
N PHE A 76 5.97 -13.70 -2.25
CA PHE A 76 6.10 -13.60 -3.72
C PHE A 76 7.54 -13.63 -4.24
N THR A 77 8.54 -13.41 -3.39
CA THR A 77 9.94 -13.60 -3.76
C THR A 77 10.33 -15.08 -3.82
N LYS A 78 9.53 -15.99 -3.25
CA LYS A 78 9.78 -17.44 -3.24
C LYS A 78 8.74 -18.24 -4.06
N THR A 79 7.49 -17.82 -4.08
CA THR A 79 6.41 -18.50 -4.82
C THR A 79 5.69 -17.55 -5.77
N ARG A 80 5.68 -17.88 -7.06
CA ARG A 80 5.13 -17.03 -8.13
C ARG A 80 3.61 -17.22 -8.26
N GLN A 81 2.86 -16.73 -7.27
CA GLN A 81 1.38 -16.75 -7.29
C GLN A 81 0.81 -15.44 -7.86
N ASN A 82 1.16 -15.14 -9.12
CA ASN A 82 0.84 -13.87 -9.77
C ASN A 82 -0.67 -13.58 -9.87
N ASN A 83 -1.50 -14.62 -10.04
CA ASN A 83 -2.95 -14.44 -10.16
C ASN A 83 -3.57 -13.93 -8.85
N ILE A 84 -3.18 -14.51 -7.71
CA ILE A 84 -3.68 -14.10 -6.40
C ILE A 84 -3.22 -12.68 -6.08
N LEU A 85 -1.96 -12.35 -6.38
CA LEU A 85 -1.45 -11.01 -6.23
C LEU A 85 -2.22 -9.99 -7.09
N GLY A 86 -2.52 -10.35 -8.34
CA GLY A 86 -3.32 -9.53 -9.24
C GLY A 86 -4.72 -9.24 -8.70
N TYR A 87 -5.39 -10.23 -8.12
CA TYR A 87 -6.71 -10.03 -7.51
C TYR A 87 -6.66 -9.14 -6.26
N ILE A 88 -5.62 -9.28 -5.42
CA ILE A 88 -5.41 -8.40 -4.26
C ILE A 88 -5.22 -6.96 -4.73
N PHE A 89 -4.34 -6.75 -5.72
CA PHE A 89 -4.10 -5.44 -6.31
C PHE A 89 -5.39 -4.82 -6.86
N LEU A 90 -6.10 -5.57 -7.71
CA LEU A 90 -7.34 -5.11 -8.34
C LEU A 90 -8.40 -4.74 -7.29
N GLY A 91 -8.59 -5.59 -6.28
CA GLY A 91 -9.56 -5.34 -5.22
C GLY A 91 -9.25 -4.06 -4.43
N VAL A 92 -7.98 -3.86 -4.06
CA VAL A 92 -7.57 -2.64 -3.36
C VAL A 92 -7.70 -1.40 -4.24
N HIS A 93 -7.35 -1.47 -5.52
CA HIS A 93 -7.47 -0.32 -6.43
C HIS A 93 -8.93 0.08 -6.67
N ILE A 94 -9.84 -0.90 -6.79
CA ILE A 94 -11.27 -0.61 -6.92
C ILE A 94 -11.80 0.04 -5.64
N LEU A 95 -11.53 -0.53 -4.47
CA LEU A 95 -12.00 0.03 -3.20
C LEU A 95 -11.43 1.42 -2.92
N PHE A 96 -10.12 1.59 -3.13
CA PHE A 96 -9.46 2.88 -2.95
C PHE A 96 -9.99 3.92 -3.94
N GLY A 97 -10.14 3.54 -5.22
CA GLY A 97 -10.74 4.40 -6.25
C GLY A 97 -12.17 4.81 -5.92
N LEU A 98 -12.99 3.90 -5.40
CA LEU A 98 -14.35 4.19 -4.94
C LEU A 98 -14.36 5.13 -3.72
N CYS A 99 -13.42 4.98 -2.79
CA CYS A 99 -13.28 5.92 -1.66
C CYS A 99 -12.93 7.33 -2.13
N ILE A 100 -11.95 7.48 -3.03
CA ILE A 100 -11.58 8.77 -3.60
C ILE A 100 -12.75 9.37 -4.39
N PHE A 101 -13.42 8.56 -5.21
CA PHE A 101 -14.62 8.97 -5.94
C PHE A 101 -15.72 9.46 -4.99
N GLY A 102 -15.99 8.73 -3.90
CA GLY A 102 -16.98 9.12 -2.90
C GLY A 102 -16.65 10.45 -2.22
N VAL A 103 -15.39 10.68 -1.84
CA VAL A 103 -14.94 11.96 -1.28
C VAL A 103 -15.14 13.10 -2.28
N TYR A 104 -14.74 12.89 -3.54
CA TYR A 104 -14.95 13.87 -4.62
C TYR A 104 -16.44 14.13 -4.87
N PHE A 105 -17.28 13.09 -4.86
CA PHE A 105 -18.71 13.22 -5.05
C PHE A 105 -19.33 14.13 -3.98
N VAL A 106 -19.03 13.88 -2.70
CA VAL A 106 -19.53 14.72 -1.59
C VAL A 106 -19.00 16.15 -1.70
N MET A 107 -17.73 16.33 -2.05
CA MET A 107 -17.08 17.65 -2.08
C MET A 107 -17.55 18.56 -3.23
N PHE A 108 -18.01 18.00 -4.35
CA PHE A 108 -18.32 18.77 -5.56
C PHE A 108 -19.78 18.69 -6.04
N ILE A 109 -20.55 17.69 -5.60
CA ILE A 109 -21.96 17.53 -6.00
C ILE A 109 -22.93 17.98 -4.90
N SER A 110 -22.53 17.93 -3.62
CA SER A 110 -23.26 18.60 -2.54
C SER A 110 -22.61 19.96 -2.26
N PRO A 111 -23.20 21.09 -2.71
CA PRO A 111 -22.70 22.43 -2.42
C PRO A 111 -22.79 22.79 -0.94
#